data_AF-K1YA73-F1
#
_entry.id   AF-K1YA73-F1
#
_cell.length_a   1.000
_cell.length_b   1.000
_cell.length_c   1.000
_cell.angle_alpha   90.00
_cell.angle_beta   90.00
_cell.angle_gamma   90.00
#
_symmetry.space_group_name_H-M   'P 1'
#
loop_
_entity.id
_entity.type
_entity.pdbx_description
1 polymer ?
#
loop_
_entity_poly.entity_id
_entity_poly.type
_entity_poly.pdbx_seq_one_letter_code
_entity_poly.pdbx_strand_id
1 'polypeptide(L)' 'GCSPYGASTIAGADGSRKPNENELAGAFFQGAHVAKIAMKLAA' A
#
# COMPACT_ATOMS: atom_id res chain seq x y z
N GLY A 1 -7.57 -2.96 5.80
CA GLY A 1 -6.14 -3.26 5.91
C GLY A 1 -5.38 -1.97 6.15
N CYS A 2 -4.04 -2.05 6.11
CA CYS A 2 -3.04 -1.00 6.36
C CYS A 2 -2.49 -0.93 7.80
N SER A 3 -1.19 -0.62 7.90
CA SER A 3 -0.45 -0.42 9.15
C SER A 3 0.70 0.57 8.94
N PRO A 4 1.36 1.06 9.99
CA PRO A 4 2.58 1.87 9.86
C PRO A 4 3.73 1.15 9.15
N TYR A 5 3.72 -0.19 9.12
CA TYR A 5 4.74 -1.00 8.44
C TYR A 5 4.52 -1.13 6.93
N GLY A 6 3.34 -0.73 6.44
CA GLY A 6 2.97 -0.85 5.03
C GLY A 6 1.47 -1.01 4.81
N ALA A 7 1.05 -0.71 3.60
CA ALA A 7 -0.26 -0.98 3.04
C ALA A 7 -0.51 -2.50 2.99
N SER A 8 -1.72 -2.89 3.35
CA SER A 8 -2.17 -4.28 3.32
C SER A 8 -3.67 -4.32 3.05
N THR A 9 -4.16 -5.45 2.54
CA THR A 9 -5.59 -5.68 2.31
C THR A 9 -6.08 -6.87 3.11
N ILE A 10 -7.33 -6.81 3.57
CA ILE A 10 -8.01 -7.97 4.16
C ILE A 10 -8.72 -8.73 3.02
N ALA A 11 -8.30 -9.97 2.77
CA ALA A 11 -8.87 -10.79 1.68
C ALA A 11 -10.17 -11.53 2.08
N GLY A 12 -10.51 -11.61 3.37
CA GLY A 12 -11.57 -12.49 3.86
C GLY A 12 -11.10 -13.95 3.97
N ALA A 13 -11.86 -14.79 4.69
CA ALA A 13 -11.46 -16.17 4.96
C ALA A 13 -11.36 -17.05 3.71
N ASP A 14 -12.13 -16.72 2.68
CA ASP A 14 -12.19 -17.39 1.37
C ASP A 14 -11.47 -16.61 0.25
N GLY A 15 -10.86 -15.46 0.58
CA GLY A 15 -10.19 -14.60 -0.40
C GLY A 15 -11.12 -13.81 -1.33
N SER A 16 -12.44 -13.83 -1.10
CA SER A 16 -13.42 -13.17 -1.98
C SER A 16 -13.37 -11.63 -1.90
N ARG A 17 -12.92 -11.07 -0.78
CA ARG A 17 -12.93 -9.62 -0.55
C ARG A 17 -11.83 -8.95 -1.38
N LYS A 18 -12.23 -7.96 -2.17
CA LYS A 18 -11.30 -7.08 -2.88
C LYS A 18 -10.86 -5.92 -1.98
N PRO A 19 -9.67 -5.33 -2.25
CA PRO A 19 -9.25 -4.11 -1.58
C PRO A 19 -10.31 -3.01 -1.74
N ASN A 20 -10.61 -2.32 -0.65
CA ASN A 20 -11.47 -1.14 -0.70
C ASN A 20 -10.65 0.13 -1.00
N GLU A 21 -11.35 1.26 -1.15
CA GLU A 21 -10.74 2.53 -1.52
C GLU A 21 -9.62 2.97 -0.57
N ASN A 22 -9.79 2.79 0.74
CA ASN A 22 -8.77 3.13 1.74
C ASN A 22 -7.50 2.27 1.60
N GLU A 23 -7.66 0.97 1.31
CA GLU A 23 -6.53 0.05 1.10
C GLU A 23 -5.77 0.39 -0.18
N LEU A 24 -6.50 0.75 -1.26
CA LEU A 24 -5.91 1.20 -2.52
C LEU A 24 -5.19 2.54 -2.37
N ALA A 25 -5.78 3.50 -1.67
CA ALA A 25 -5.16 4.79 -1.39
C ALA A 25 -3.86 4.64 -0.58
N GLY A 26 -3.87 3.75 0.43
CA GLY A 26 -2.67 3.42 1.20
C GLY A 26 -1.55 2.81 0.33
N ALA A 27 -1.91 1.88 -0.56
CA ALA A 27 -0.95 1.28 -1.49
C ALA A 27 -0.36 2.29 -2.48
N PHE A 28 -1.20 3.19 -3.02
CA PHE A 28 -0.75 4.27 -3.90
C PHE A 28 0.24 5.21 -3.18
N PHE A 29 -0.11 5.65 -1.97
CA PHE A 29 0.77 6.48 -1.16
C PHE A 29 2.10 5.79 -0.86
N GLN A 30 2.09 4.51 -0.46
CA GLN A 30 3.31 3.76 -0.20
C GLN A 30 4.22 3.69 -1.43
N GLY A 31 3.66 3.41 -2.61
CA GLY A 31 4.41 3.39 -3.86
C GLY A 31 5.07 4.73 -4.16
N ALA A 32 4.30 5.82 -4.07
CA ALA A 32 4.80 7.17 -4.27
C ALA A 32 5.89 7.56 -3.25
N HIS A 33 5.71 7.17 -1.99
CA HIS A 33 6.67 7.46 -0.91
C HIS A 33 8.01 6.77 -1.15
N VAL A 34 7.99 5.47 -1.45
CA VAL A 34 9.20 4.69 -1.74
C VAL A 34 9.91 5.22 -2.99
N ALA A 35 9.17 5.48 -4.06
CA ALA A 35 9.74 6.04 -5.29
C ALA A 35 10.44 7.39 -5.05
N LYS A 36 9.82 8.27 -4.26
CA LYS A 36 10.41 9.56 -3.88
C LYS A 36 11.71 9.40 -3.11
N ILE A 37 11.80 8.44 -2.20
CA ILE A 37 13.03 8.17 -1.45
C ILE A 37 14.11 7.60 -2.37
N ALA A 38 13.76 6.60 -3.19
CA ALA A 38 14.68 5.97 -4.12
C ALA A 38 15.32 6.98 -5.09
N MET A 39 14.52 7.91 -5.64
CA MET A 39 15.04 8.97 -6.50
C MET A 39 16.08 9.86 -5.81
N LYS A 40 15.90 10.17 -4.52
CA LYS A 40 16.88 10.97 -3.77
C LYS A 40 18.18 10.22 -3.50
N LEU A 41 18.13 8.90 -3.40
CA LEU A 41 19.30 8.06 -3.16
C LEU A 41 20.08 7.76 -4.43
N ALA A 42 19.42 7.83 -5.60
CA ALA A 42 20.03 7.55 -6.89
C ALA A 42 20.75 8.75 -7.53
N ALA A 43 20.57 9.96 -6.98
CA ALA A 43 21.22 11.20 -7.41
C ALA A 43 22.55 11.41 -6.70
#